data_AF-A0A9E0W6R9-F1
#
_entry.id   AF-A0A9E0W6R9-F1
#
_cell.length_a   1.000
_cell.length_b   1.000
_cell.length_c   1.000
_cell.angle_alpha   90.00
_cell.angle_beta   90.00
_cell.angle_gamma   90.00
#
_symmetry.space_group_name_H-M   'P 1'
#
loop_
_entity.id
_entity.type
_entity.pdbx_description
1 polymer ?
#
loop_
_entity_poly.entity_id
_entity_poly.type
_entity_poly.pdbx_seq_one_letter_code
_entity_poly.pdbx_strand_id
1 'polypeptide(L)'
;MNRVEKELARKRAELCEELGEEQVQKMELAESLARSIHQEMFPEEYDHMMDSVSDAKDRRRGINPMSADYTAKVNARRSELGVTPLGENGMPTDSSSWEVAKAEAMRRLS
;
A
#
# COMPACT_ATOMS: atom_id res chain seq x y z
N MET A 1 0.62 -11.62 26.50
CA MET A 1 -0.27 -10.78 25.68
C MET A 1 -0.22 -9.34 26.18
N ASN A 2 0.33 -8.42 25.37
CA ASN A 2 0.41 -6.99 25.67
C ASN A 2 -0.96 -6.29 25.46
N ARG A 3 -1.11 -5.03 25.90
CA ARG A 3 -2.39 -4.29 25.83
C ARG A 3 -2.93 -4.17 24.40
N VAL A 4 -2.06 -3.98 23.41
CA VAL A 4 -2.45 -3.82 21.99
C VAL A 4 -2.99 -5.12 21.43
N GLU A 5 -2.34 -6.23 21.72
CA GLU A 5 -2.80 -7.57 21.33
C GLU A 5 -4.18 -7.89 21.92
N LYS A 6 -4.45 -7.49 23.18
CA LYS A 6 -5.78 -7.65 23.79
C LYS A 6 -6.85 -6.84 23.06
N GLU A 7 -6.55 -5.60 22.69
CA GLU A 7 -7.47 -4.72 21.96
C GLU A 7 -7.77 -5.26 20.55
N LEU A 8 -6.75 -5.75 19.84
CA LEU A 8 -6.92 -6.34 18.50
C LEU A 8 -7.74 -7.64 18.56
N ALA A 9 -7.46 -8.50 19.54
CA ALA A 9 -8.22 -9.74 19.73
C ALA A 9 -9.70 -9.46 20.06
N ARG A 10 -9.97 -8.43 20.89
CA ARG A 10 -11.34 -8.00 21.19
C ARG A 10 -12.07 -7.52 19.93
N LYS A 11 -11.45 -6.63 19.15
CA LYS A 11 -12.02 -6.13 17.89
C LYS A 11 -12.28 -7.25 16.86
N ARG A 12 -11.37 -8.21 16.76
CA ARG A 12 -11.56 -9.38 15.88
C ARG A 12 -12.74 -10.25 16.34
N ALA A 13 -12.88 -10.48 17.66
CA ALA A 13 -14.00 -11.22 18.20
C ALA A 13 -15.34 -10.52 17.92
N GLU A 14 -15.41 -9.20 18.15
CA GLU A 14 -16.57 -8.37 17.81
C GLU A 14 -16.94 -8.50 16.32
N LEU A 15 -15.96 -8.41 15.41
CA LEU A 15 -16.18 -8.60 13.96
C LEU A 15 -16.65 -10.01 13.61
N CYS A 16 -16.11 -11.04 14.27
CA CYS A 16 -16.56 -12.42 14.06
C CYS A 16 -18.00 -12.63 14.53
N GLU A 17 -18.42 -11.98 15.62
CA GLU A 17 -19.81 -12.02 16.10
C GLU A 17 -20.77 -11.35 15.09
N GLU A 18 -20.35 -10.24 14.48
CA GLU A 18 -21.18 -9.48 13.52
C GLU A 18 -21.25 -10.12 12.12
N LEU A 19 -20.14 -10.62 11.60
CA LEU A 19 -19.99 -11.03 10.19
C LEU A 19 -19.81 -12.54 10.00
N GLY A 20 -19.53 -13.27 11.08
CA GLY A 20 -19.17 -14.69 11.03
C GLY A 20 -17.68 -14.92 10.76
N GLU A 21 -17.19 -16.04 11.28
CA GLU A 21 -15.75 -16.36 11.25
C GLU A 21 -15.19 -16.52 9.83
N GLU A 22 -15.90 -17.21 8.94
CA GLU A 22 -15.45 -17.41 7.55
C GLU A 22 -15.32 -16.09 6.79
N GLN A 23 -16.26 -15.16 7.00
CA GLN A 23 -16.25 -13.87 6.34
C GLN A 23 -15.07 -13.01 6.85
N VAL A 24 -14.83 -13.01 8.17
CA VAL A 24 -13.67 -12.32 8.76
C VAL A 24 -12.37 -12.91 8.24
N GLN A 25 -12.22 -14.24 8.21
CA GLN A 25 -11.02 -14.89 7.66
C GLN A 25 -10.80 -14.53 6.17
N LYS A 26 -11.88 -14.49 5.36
CA LYS A 26 -11.80 -14.09 3.95
C LYS A 26 -11.37 -12.63 3.80
N MET A 27 -11.87 -11.72 4.65
CA MET A 27 -11.47 -10.32 4.65
C MET A 27 -10.00 -10.14 5.06
N GLU A 28 -9.54 -10.84 6.11
CA GLU A 28 -8.14 -10.83 6.54
C GLU A 28 -7.21 -11.34 5.43
N LEU A 29 -7.61 -12.42 4.74
CA LEU A 29 -6.87 -12.96 3.60
C LEU A 29 -6.82 -11.98 2.43
N ALA A 30 -7.94 -11.34 2.09
CA ALA A 30 -8.00 -10.33 1.04
C ALA A 30 -7.11 -9.12 1.34
N GLU A 31 -7.11 -8.64 2.58
CA GLU A 31 -6.24 -7.55 3.01
C GLU A 31 -4.76 -7.94 2.96
N SER A 32 -4.41 -9.13 3.45
CA SER A 32 -3.04 -9.65 3.39
C SER A 32 -2.55 -9.77 1.94
N LEU A 33 -3.37 -10.31 1.05
CA LEU A 33 -3.04 -10.46 -0.36
C LEU A 33 -2.91 -9.10 -1.06
N ALA A 34 -3.81 -8.16 -0.78
CA ALA A 34 -3.74 -6.80 -1.33
C ALA A 34 -2.44 -6.09 -0.94
N ARG A 35 -1.95 -6.29 0.29
CA ARG A 35 -0.66 -5.74 0.71
C ARG A 35 0.51 -6.33 -0.07
N SER A 36 0.53 -7.64 -0.28
CA SER A 36 1.58 -8.29 -1.07
C SER A 36 1.57 -7.82 -2.53
N ILE A 37 0.37 -7.71 -3.13
CA ILE A 37 0.21 -7.19 -4.48
C ILE A 37 0.67 -5.73 -4.57
N HIS A 38 0.30 -4.90 -3.59
CA HIS A 38 0.68 -3.49 -3.60
C HIS A 38 2.21 -3.34 -3.58
N GLN A 39 2.91 -4.11 -2.74
CA GLN A 39 4.37 -4.15 -2.71
C GLN A 39 4.99 -4.63 -4.03
N GLU A 40 4.38 -5.60 -4.69
CA GLU A 40 4.86 -6.13 -5.98
C GLU A 40 4.64 -5.13 -7.13
N MET A 41 3.46 -4.51 -7.19
CA MET A 41 3.05 -3.64 -8.29
C MET A 41 3.56 -2.20 -8.14
N PHE A 42 3.71 -1.72 -6.91
CA PHE A 42 4.12 -0.34 -6.59
C PHE A 42 5.32 -0.30 -5.63
N PRO A 43 6.42 -1.00 -5.92
CA PRO A 43 7.60 -1.05 -5.05
C PRO A 43 8.19 0.33 -4.76
N GLU A 44 8.08 1.27 -5.71
CA GLU A 44 8.54 2.66 -5.58
C GLU A 44 7.94 3.40 -4.38
N GLU A 45 6.74 3.05 -3.94
CA GLU A 45 6.08 3.72 -2.81
C GLU A 45 6.77 3.38 -1.48
N TYR A 46 7.62 2.35 -1.47
CA TYR A 46 8.36 1.88 -0.31
C TYR A 46 9.83 2.29 -0.31
N ASP A 47 10.35 2.89 -1.38
CA ASP A 47 11.77 3.29 -1.49
C ASP A 47 12.19 4.22 -0.35
N HIS A 48 11.28 5.09 0.11
CA HIS A 48 11.51 6.01 1.22
C HIS A 48 11.87 5.32 2.55
N MET A 49 11.52 4.04 2.72
CA MET A 49 11.86 3.26 3.92
C MET A 49 13.37 2.99 4.02
N MET A 50 14.08 3.06 2.88
CA MET A 50 15.52 2.86 2.78
C MET A 50 16.26 4.15 2.44
N ASP A 51 15.58 5.31 2.50
CA ASP A 51 16.19 6.61 2.24
C ASP A 51 17.38 6.86 3.17
N SER A 52 18.44 7.43 2.63
CA SER A 52 19.46 8.05 3.46
C SER A 52 18.90 9.29 4.17
N VAL A 53 19.63 9.81 5.18
CA VAL A 53 19.26 11.09 5.81
C VAL A 53 19.21 12.24 4.80
N SER A 54 20.00 12.17 3.71
CA SER A 54 19.95 13.17 2.65
C SER A 54 18.67 13.05 1.83
N ASP A 55 18.35 11.84 1.35
CA ASP A 55 17.17 11.57 0.52
C ASP A 55 15.88 11.95 1.26
N ALA A 56 15.79 11.58 2.55
CA ALA A 56 14.66 11.95 3.39
C ALA A 56 14.51 13.47 3.57
N LYS A 57 15.61 14.24 3.54
CA LYS A 57 15.57 15.71 3.59
C LYS A 57 15.15 16.31 2.25
N ASP A 58 15.61 15.74 1.15
CA ASP A 58 15.22 16.18 -0.20
C ASP A 58 13.72 15.97 -0.42
N ARG A 59 13.17 14.81 -0.02
CA ARG A 59 11.71 14.57 -0.08
C ARG A 59 10.91 15.60 0.74
N ARG A 60 11.38 15.98 1.93
CA ARG A 60 10.74 17.02 2.76
C ARG A 60 10.74 18.39 2.11
N ARG A 61 11.67 18.65 1.18
CA ARG A 61 11.75 19.87 0.39
C ARG A 61 10.97 19.79 -0.92
N GLY A 62 10.26 18.69 -1.18
CA GLY A 62 9.56 18.49 -2.45
C GLY A 62 10.49 18.01 -3.58
N ILE A 63 11.66 17.48 -3.25
CA ILE A 63 12.63 16.99 -4.24
C ILE A 63 12.62 15.46 -4.22
N ASN A 64 12.29 14.84 -5.34
CA ASN A 64 12.36 13.39 -5.51
C ASN A 64 13.82 12.95 -5.66
N PRO A 65 14.35 12.11 -4.74
CA PRO A 65 15.72 11.59 -4.84
C PRO A 65 15.88 10.53 -5.95
N MET A 66 14.78 9.99 -6.48
CA MET A 66 14.82 9.03 -7.59
C MET A 66 15.23 9.71 -8.90
N SER A 67 15.87 8.95 -9.79
CA SER A 67 16.25 9.48 -11.10
C SER A 67 15.02 9.86 -11.94
N ALA A 68 15.19 10.86 -12.81
CA ALA A 68 14.13 11.33 -13.70
C ALA A 68 13.64 10.20 -14.62
N ASP A 69 14.56 9.41 -15.18
CA ASP A 69 14.24 8.29 -16.07
C ASP A 69 13.44 7.19 -15.36
N TYR A 70 13.82 6.85 -14.13
CA TYR A 70 13.07 5.87 -13.33
C TYR A 70 11.67 6.39 -12.98
N THR A 71 11.58 7.64 -12.55
CA THR A 71 10.31 8.29 -12.22
C THR A 71 9.37 8.35 -13.44
N ALA A 72 9.90 8.66 -14.62
CA ALA A 72 9.13 8.68 -15.86
C ALA A 72 8.58 7.28 -16.22
N LYS A 73 9.42 6.24 -16.12
CA LYS A 73 9.01 4.85 -16.35
C LYS A 73 7.91 4.40 -15.38
N VAL A 74 8.07 4.71 -14.09
CA VAL A 74 7.10 4.39 -13.05
C VAL A 74 5.78 5.12 -13.30
N ASN A 75 5.82 6.43 -13.57
CA ASN A 75 4.61 7.22 -13.83
C ASN A 75 3.87 6.76 -15.09
N ALA A 76 4.58 6.30 -16.13
CA ALA A 76 3.96 5.69 -17.30
C ALA A 76 3.18 4.42 -16.92
N ARG A 77 3.81 3.49 -16.17
CA ARG A 77 3.14 2.28 -15.67
C ARG A 77 1.94 2.61 -14.78
N ARG A 78 2.07 3.59 -13.88
CA ARG A 78 0.96 4.04 -13.03
C ARG A 78 -0.20 4.55 -13.87
N SER A 79 0.07 5.37 -14.89
CA SER A 79 -0.96 5.87 -15.79
C SER A 79 -1.67 4.77 -16.57
N GLU A 80 -0.96 3.73 -17.03
CA GLU A 80 -1.57 2.57 -17.70
C GLU A 80 -2.55 1.81 -16.80
N LEU A 81 -2.29 1.82 -15.49
CA LEU A 81 -3.14 1.19 -14.46
C LEU A 81 -4.24 2.13 -13.94
N GLY A 82 -4.36 3.35 -14.45
CA GLY A 82 -5.30 4.37 -13.95
C GLY A 82 -4.93 4.94 -12.57
N VAL A 83 -3.66 4.81 -12.18
CA VAL A 83 -3.10 5.28 -10.91
C VAL A 83 -2.46 6.65 -11.12
N THR A 84 -2.62 7.54 -10.15
CA THR A 84 -2.03 8.88 -10.20
C THR A 84 -0.50 8.85 -10.24
N PRO A 85 0.15 9.78 -10.97
CA PRO A 85 1.60 9.92 -10.93
C PRO A 85 2.11 10.21 -9.52
N LEU A 86 3.38 9.89 -9.28
CA LEU A 86 4.09 10.32 -8.08
C LEU A 86 4.18 11.84 -8.02
N GLY A 87 4.10 12.39 -6.80
CA GLY A 87 4.30 13.81 -6.54
C GLY A 87 5.76 14.24 -6.69
N GLU A 88 6.02 15.54 -6.51
CA GLU A 88 7.35 16.15 -6.65
C GLU A 88 8.39 15.55 -5.71
N ASN A 89 7.97 15.03 -4.55
CA ASN A 89 8.82 14.32 -3.59
C ASN A 89 8.95 12.81 -3.85
N GLY A 90 8.39 12.30 -4.96
CA GLY A 90 8.40 10.89 -5.31
C GLY A 90 7.46 10.02 -4.48
N MET A 91 6.47 10.60 -3.79
CA MET A 91 5.47 9.87 -2.99
C MET A 91 4.13 9.77 -3.73
N PRO A 92 3.28 8.78 -3.43
CA PRO A 92 1.92 8.71 -3.96
C PRO A 92 1.10 9.92 -3.51
N THR A 93 0.21 10.40 -4.38
CA THR A 93 -0.63 11.58 -4.13
C THR A 93 -2.02 11.23 -3.59
N ASP A 94 -2.44 9.98 -3.75
CA ASP A 94 -3.72 9.44 -3.28
C ASP A 94 -3.65 7.93 -3.00
N SER A 95 -4.81 7.29 -2.81
CA SER A 95 -4.95 5.86 -2.57
C SER A 95 -5.20 5.01 -3.83
N SER A 96 -5.07 5.57 -5.04
CA SER A 96 -5.41 4.85 -6.28
C SER A 96 -4.59 3.57 -6.49
N SER A 97 -3.32 3.56 -6.07
CA SER A 97 -2.47 2.34 -6.09
C SER A 97 -3.03 1.23 -5.19
N TRP A 98 -3.58 1.58 -4.03
CA TRP A 98 -4.25 0.64 -3.13
C TRP A 98 -5.56 0.11 -3.68
N GLU A 99 -6.32 0.93 -4.42
CA GLU A 99 -7.55 0.49 -5.07
C GLU A 99 -7.26 -0.58 -6.12
N VAL A 100 -6.22 -0.38 -6.94
CA VAL A 100 -5.74 -1.40 -7.89
C VAL A 100 -5.33 -2.68 -7.17
N ALA A 101 -4.54 -2.59 -6.10
CA ALA A 101 -4.08 -3.76 -5.36
C ALA A 101 -5.23 -4.54 -4.70
N LYS A 102 -6.24 -3.83 -4.16
CA LYS A 102 -7.44 -4.46 -3.59
C LYS A 102 -8.30 -5.12 -4.66
N ALA A 103 -8.50 -4.47 -5.81
CA ALA A 103 -9.24 -5.04 -6.92
C ALA A 103 -8.58 -6.32 -7.46
N GLU A 104 -7.25 -6.30 -7.59
CA GLU A 104 -6.44 -7.47 -7.94
C GLU A 104 -6.60 -8.61 -6.91
N ALA A 105 -6.50 -8.30 -5.61
CA ALA A 105 -6.66 -9.29 -4.55
C ALA A 105 -8.03 -9.96 -4.59
N MET A 106 -9.10 -9.17 -4.77
CA MET A 106 -10.45 -9.70 -4.88
C MET A 106 -10.62 -10.59 -6.11
N ARG A 107 -9.98 -10.25 -7.24
CA ARG A 107 -9.99 -11.07 -8.46
C ARG A 107 -9.23 -12.38 -8.31
N ARG A 108 -8.18 -12.43 -7.49
CA ARG A 108 -7.43 -13.68 -7.20
C ARG A 108 -8.15 -14.59 -6.21
N LEU A 109 -9.06 -14.04 -5.40
CA LEU A 109 -9.84 -14.76 -4.38
C LEU A 109 -11.27 -15.12 -4.84
N SER A 110 -11.70 -14.64 -6.01
CA SER A 110 -12.97 -15.00 -6.67
C SER A 110 -12.83 -16.29 -7.48
#